data_AF-A0A8T5BQF7-F1
#
_entry.id   AF-A0A8T5BQF7-F1
#
_cell.length_a   1.000
_cell.length_b   1.000
_cell.length_c   1.000
_cell.angle_alpha   90.00
_cell.angle_beta   90.00
_cell.angle_gamma   90.00
#
_symmetry.space_group_name_H-M   'P 1'
#
loop_
_entity.id
_entity.type
_entity.pdbx_description
1 polymer ?
#
loop_
_entity_poly.entity_id
_entity_poly.type
_entity_poly.pdbx_seq_one_letter_code
_entity_poly.pdbx_strand_id
1 'polypeptide(L)'
;MEEKHELLLFKILAGIAGILGLSIIIKVLLSNPVEMAVGERFVIKEFVFPTAIYTFHFKPVTLLVIFGFLWWSLGLESFRNEIKKFPKWIKKLIFIFLALSSFVFAYEALHNFLLWMSFYTIYQGNLDLLHHQINPAMPKPVNFNFISKIFSMFLAGSLYGLYFFHKLLKEPEQI
;
A
#
# COMPACT_ATOMS: atom_id res chain seq x y z
N MET A 1 -22.97 -22.97 -1.04
CA MET A 1 -22.74 -22.68 -2.47
C MET A 1 -22.30 -21.24 -2.65
N GLU A 2 -23.00 -20.28 -2.03
CA GLU A 2 -22.70 -18.84 -2.02
C GLU A 2 -21.28 -18.48 -1.56
N GLU A 3 -20.81 -19.01 -0.42
CA GLU A 3 -19.46 -18.76 0.11
C GLU A 3 -18.34 -19.16 -0.86
N LYS A 4 -18.52 -20.25 -1.63
CA LYS A 4 -17.53 -20.68 -2.62
C LYS A 4 -17.44 -19.70 -3.79
N HIS A 5 -18.56 -19.11 -4.21
CA HIS A 5 -18.58 -18.10 -5.26
C HIS A 5 -17.99 -16.77 -4.78
N GLU A 6 -18.24 -16.39 -3.53
CA GLU A 6 -17.66 -15.20 -2.89
C GLU A 6 -16.13 -15.30 -2.82
N LEU A 7 -15.59 -16.41 -2.30
CA LEU A 7 -14.15 -16.63 -2.24
C LEU A 7 -13.49 -16.64 -3.61
N LEU A 8 -14.14 -17.23 -4.61
CA LEU A 8 -13.66 -17.20 -6.00
C LEU A 8 -13.64 -15.78 -6.55
N LEU A 9 -14.68 -14.98 -6.29
CA LEU A 9 -14.75 -13.58 -6.70
C LEU A 9 -13.61 -12.78 -6.07
N PHE A 10 -13.38 -12.91 -4.76
CA PHE A 10 -12.26 -12.24 -4.08
C PHE A 10 -10.91 -12.65 -4.67
N LYS A 11 -10.73 -13.93 -5.00
CA LYS A 11 -9.50 -14.42 -5.62
C LYS A 11 -9.26 -13.79 -7.00
N ILE A 12 -10.31 -13.70 -7.82
CA ILE A 12 -10.24 -13.08 -9.15
C ILE A 12 -9.92 -11.59 -9.02
N LEU A 13 -10.63 -10.87 -8.15
CA LEU A 13 -10.43 -9.44 -7.94
C LEU A 13 -9.04 -9.13 -7.36
N ALA A 14 -8.56 -9.94 -6.41
CA ALA A 14 -7.19 -9.86 -5.91
C ALA A 14 -6.18 -10.07 -7.04
N GLY A 15 -6.38 -11.09 -7.88
CA GLY A 15 -5.54 -11.37 -9.05
C GLY A 15 -5.49 -10.20 -10.04
N ILE A 16 -6.65 -9.61 -10.36
CA ILE A 16 -6.74 -8.43 -11.23
C ILE A 16 -6.00 -7.25 -10.61
N ALA A 17 -6.23 -6.96 -9.33
CA ALA A 17 -5.54 -5.87 -8.63
C ALA A 17 -4.01 -6.08 -8.64
N GLY A 18 -3.54 -7.31 -8.38
CA GLY A 18 -2.12 -7.66 -8.44
C GLY A 18 -1.51 -7.46 -9.83
N ILE A 19 -2.20 -7.90 -10.89
CA ILE A 19 -1.76 -7.72 -12.28
C ILE A 19 -1.71 -6.23 -12.65
N LEU A 20 -2.72 -5.45 -12.27
CA LEU A 20 -2.76 -4.01 -12.52
C LEU A 20 -1.62 -3.29 -11.79
N GLY A 21 -1.40 -3.57 -10.50
CA GLY A 21 -0.27 -3.04 -9.74
C GLY A 21 1.09 -3.38 -10.38
N LEU A 22 1.27 -4.63 -10.79
CA LEU A 22 2.49 -5.08 -11.48
C LEU A 22 2.68 -4.38 -12.83
N SER A 23 1.61 -4.22 -13.61
CA SER A 23 1.67 -3.50 -14.90
C SER A 23 2.10 -2.06 -14.74
N ILE A 24 1.69 -1.38 -13.65
CA ILE A 24 2.11 -0.01 -13.35
C ILE A 24 3.61 0.02 -13.03
N ILE A 25 4.09 -0.92 -12.19
CA ILE A 25 5.53 -1.03 -11.88
C ILE A 25 6.33 -1.20 -13.17
N ILE A 26 5.97 -2.18 -14.01
CA ILE A 26 6.67 -2.44 -15.26
C ILE A 26 6.65 -1.21 -16.17
N LYS A 27 5.48 -0.60 -16.37
CA LYS A 27 5.34 0.59 -17.24
C LYS A 27 6.19 1.75 -16.75
N VAL A 28 6.19 2.03 -15.45
CA VAL A 28 6.97 3.12 -14.86
C VAL A 28 8.47 2.87 -15.00
N LEU A 29 8.93 1.65 -14.71
CA LEU A 29 10.34 1.28 -14.79
C LEU A 29 10.87 1.37 -16.24
N LEU A 30 10.07 0.92 -17.22
CA LEU A 30 10.44 1.00 -18.63
C LEU A 30 10.40 2.43 -19.18
N SER A 31 9.44 3.25 -18.72
CA SER A 31 9.24 4.61 -19.25
C SER A 31 10.19 5.64 -18.62
N ASN A 32 10.70 5.38 -17.41
CA ASN A 32 11.59 6.26 -16.67
C ASN A 32 12.71 5.42 -16.01
N PRO A 33 13.75 5.04 -16.78
CA PRO A 33 14.79 4.13 -16.30
C PRO A 33 15.70 4.78 -15.26
N VAL A 34 15.86 6.10 -15.31
CA VAL A 34 16.69 6.90 -14.40
C VAL A 34 15.82 7.63 -13.38
N GLU A 35 16.28 7.65 -12.13
CA GLU A 35 15.67 8.45 -11.05
C GLU A 35 16.77 9.17 -10.26
N MET A 36 16.52 10.40 -9.83
CA MET A 36 17.41 11.19 -8.97
C MET A 36 17.12 10.90 -7.49
N ALA A 37 15.86 10.65 -7.16
CA ALA A 37 15.42 10.17 -5.85
C ALA A 37 14.73 8.81 -5.97
N VAL A 38 14.84 7.97 -4.94
CA VAL A 38 14.14 6.69 -4.88
C VAL A 38 12.64 6.91 -4.94
N GLY A 39 11.98 6.28 -5.92
CA GLY A 39 10.53 6.33 -6.08
C GLY A 39 10.02 7.55 -6.85
N GLU A 40 10.90 8.47 -7.24
CA GLU A 40 10.57 9.67 -8.01
C GLU A 40 9.86 9.33 -9.33
N ARG A 41 10.31 8.25 -10.00
CA ARG A 41 9.70 7.73 -11.22
C ARG A 41 8.20 7.42 -11.11
N PHE A 42 7.71 7.13 -9.90
CA PHE A 42 6.29 6.84 -9.63
C PHE A 42 5.46 8.10 -9.31
N VAL A 43 6.07 9.28 -9.34
CA VAL A 43 5.49 10.55 -8.91
C VAL A 43 5.51 11.60 -10.03
N ILE A 44 6.53 11.58 -10.91
CA ILE A 44 6.75 12.61 -11.93
C ILE A 44 5.68 12.62 -13.01
N LYS A 45 5.33 11.46 -13.59
CA LYS A 45 4.39 11.37 -14.72
C LYS A 45 3.06 10.81 -14.27
N GLU A 46 2.01 11.60 -14.37
CA GLU A 46 0.66 11.20 -14.00
C GLU A 46 -0.02 10.41 -15.13
N PHE A 47 -0.86 9.46 -14.73
CA PHE A 47 -1.86 8.89 -15.61
C PHE A 47 -3.06 9.82 -15.68
N VAL A 48 -3.42 10.20 -16.90
CA VAL A 48 -4.55 11.08 -17.18
C VAL A 48 -5.69 10.24 -17.74
N PHE A 49 -6.83 10.27 -17.05
CA PHE A 49 -8.05 9.58 -17.46
C PHE A 49 -9.16 10.60 -17.72
N PRO A 50 -9.34 11.03 -18.98
CA PRO A 50 -10.40 11.96 -19.32
C PRO A 50 -11.77 11.26 -19.25
N THR A 51 -12.75 11.93 -18.64
CA THR A 51 -14.17 11.53 -18.68
C THR A 51 -15.01 12.68 -19.23
N ALA A 52 -16.30 12.46 -19.46
CA ALA A 52 -17.19 13.48 -20.00
C ALA A 52 -17.36 14.70 -19.08
N ILE A 53 -17.13 14.55 -17.77
CA ILE A 53 -17.36 15.61 -16.77
C ILE A 53 -16.08 16.07 -16.05
N TYR A 54 -15.04 15.24 -16.02
CA TYR A 54 -13.82 15.53 -15.27
C TYR A 54 -12.62 14.72 -15.79
N THR A 55 -11.42 15.28 -15.67
CA THR A 55 -10.18 14.56 -16.00
C THR A 55 -9.52 14.11 -14.71
N PHE A 56 -9.45 12.80 -14.49
CA PHE A 56 -8.78 12.26 -13.31
C PHE A 56 -7.27 12.17 -13.55
N HIS A 57 -6.52 12.64 -12.56
CA HIS A 57 -5.06 12.62 -12.53
C HIS A 57 -4.60 11.69 -11.42
N PHE A 58 -3.87 10.64 -11.77
CA PHE A 58 -3.28 9.73 -10.78
C PHE A 58 -1.77 9.62 -10.97
N LYS A 59 -1.02 10.01 -9.93
CA LYS A 59 0.39 9.60 -9.83
C LYS A 59 0.46 8.07 -9.78
N PRO A 60 1.42 7.43 -10.47
CA PRO A 60 1.56 5.97 -10.49
C PRO A 60 1.62 5.33 -9.10
N VAL A 61 2.29 5.97 -8.14
CA VAL A 61 2.32 5.50 -6.75
C VAL A 61 0.93 5.44 -6.12
N THR A 62 0.02 6.35 -6.47
CA THR A 62 -1.35 6.36 -5.94
C THR A 62 -2.11 5.11 -6.40
N LEU A 63 -2.01 4.78 -7.69
CA LEU A 63 -2.60 3.55 -8.22
C LEU A 63 -1.94 2.30 -7.62
N LEU A 64 -0.62 2.33 -7.42
CA LEU A 64 0.10 1.23 -6.78
C LEU A 64 -0.39 0.99 -5.35
N VAL A 65 -0.64 2.05 -4.59
CA VAL A 65 -1.20 1.96 -3.23
C VAL A 65 -2.61 1.37 -3.24
N ILE A 66 -3.47 1.85 -4.15
CA ILE A 66 -4.85 1.34 -4.27
C ILE A 66 -4.84 -0.14 -4.62
N PHE A 67 -4.12 -0.53 -5.68
CA PHE A 67 -4.08 -1.91 -6.14
C PHE A 67 -3.33 -2.82 -5.18
N GLY A 68 -2.27 -2.34 -4.54
CA GLY A 68 -1.53 -3.09 -3.51
C GLY A 68 -2.39 -3.37 -2.28
N PHE A 69 -3.15 -2.38 -1.80
CA PHE A 69 -4.10 -2.57 -0.71
C PHE A 69 -5.21 -3.56 -1.08
N LEU A 70 -5.82 -3.41 -2.27
CA LEU A 70 -6.86 -4.32 -2.75
C LEU A 70 -6.35 -5.75 -2.92
N TRP A 71 -5.16 -5.93 -3.51
CA TRP A 71 -4.52 -7.24 -3.64
C TRP A 71 -4.34 -7.91 -2.28
N TRP A 72 -3.86 -7.15 -1.28
CA TRP A 72 -3.67 -7.65 0.08
C TRP A 72 -4.99 -8.02 0.77
N SER A 73 -5.95 -7.08 0.80
CA SER A 73 -7.21 -7.27 1.54
C SER A 73 -8.07 -8.38 0.94
N LEU A 74 -8.25 -8.36 -0.40
CA LEU A 74 -9.00 -9.39 -1.11
C LEU A 74 -8.25 -10.73 -1.09
N GLY A 75 -6.92 -10.69 -1.11
CA GLY A 75 -6.08 -11.87 -0.93
C GLY A 75 -6.37 -12.57 0.39
N LEU A 76 -6.33 -11.83 1.51
CA LEU A 76 -6.65 -12.38 2.84
C LEU A 76 -8.04 -13.02 2.89
N GLU A 77 -9.06 -12.33 2.37
CA GLU A 77 -10.43 -12.86 2.35
C GLU A 77 -10.55 -14.10 1.44
N SER A 78 -9.87 -14.11 0.29
CA SER A 78 -9.89 -15.25 -0.64
C SER A 78 -9.26 -16.53 -0.07
N PHE A 79 -8.29 -16.39 0.85
CA PHE A 79 -7.61 -17.50 1.52
C PHE A 79 -8.13 -17.75 2.95
N ARG A 80 -9.31 -17.20 3.29
CA ARG A 80 -9.86 -17.29 4.65
C ARG A 80 -10.00 -18.73 5.14
N ASN A 81 -10.43 -19.65 4.28
CA ASN A 81 -10.64 -21.06 4.65
C ASN A 81 -9.33 -21.79 4.95
N GLU A 82 -8.26 -21.44 4.26
CA GLU A 82 -6.92 -21.96 4.45
C GLU A 82 -6.30 -21.37 5.73
N ILE A 83 -6.40 -20.05 5.92
CA ILE A 83 -5.87 -19.35 7.10
C ILE A 83 -6.62 -19.76 8.38
N LYS A 84 -7.92 -20.07 8.28
CA LYS A 84 -8.70 -20.63 9.40
C LYS A 84 -8.11 -21.92 9.96
N LYS A 85 -7.44 -22.74 9.13
CA LYS A 85 -6.82 -24.00 9.55
C LYS A 85 -5.50 -23.80 10.30
N PHE A 86 -4.96 -22.57 10.34
CA PHE A 86 -3.73 -22.31 11.08
C PHE A 86 -3.95 -22.52 12.59
N PRO A 87 -2.96 -23.10 13.29
CA PRO A 87 -3.03 -23.22 14.73
C PRO A 87 -3.08 -21.85 15.40
N LYS A 88 -3.76 -21.78 16.54
CA LYS A 88 -4.06 -20.53 17.26
C LYS A 88 -2.81 -19.70 17.58
N TRP A 89 -1.69 -20.36 17.88
CA TRP A 89 -0.42 -19.68 18.16
C TRP A 89 0.16 -18.98 16.92
N ILE A 90 0.06 -19.57 15.72
CA ILE A 90 0.49 -18.92 14.46
C ILE A 90 -0.38 -17.69 14.20
N LYS A 91 -1.71 -17.81 14.33
CA LYS A 91 -2.63 -16.67 14.17
C LYS A 91 -2.28 -15.53 15.13
N LYS A 92 -1.94 -15.84 16.39
CA LYS A 92 -1.49 -14.85 17.39
C LYS A 92 -0.15 -14.21 17.02
N LEU A 93 0.83 -14.99 16.54
CA LEU A 93 2.11 -14.43 16.10
C LEU A 93 1.95 -13.49 14.91
N ILE A 94 1.14 -13.88 13.92
CA ILE A 94 0.83 -13.01 12.77
C ILE A 94 0.11 -11.73 13.25
N PHE A 95 -0.85 -11.86 14.16
CA PHE A 95 -1.53 -10.70 14.75
C PHE A 95 -0.55 -9.74 15.45
N ILE A 96 0.36 -10.25 16.29
CA ILE A 96 1.38 -9.44 16.97
C ILE A 96 2.32 -8.78 15.96
N PHE A 97 2.75 -9.51 14.93
CA PHE A 97 3.57 -8.97 13.86
C PHE A 97 2.86 -7.82 13.14
N LEU A 98 1.60 -7.99 12.76
CA LEU A 98 0.80 -6.94 12.13
C LEU A 98 0.58 -5.73 13.06
N ALA A 99 0.47 -5.94 14.37
CA ALA A 99 0.38 -4.86 15.35
C ALA A 99 1.67 -4.05 15.40
N LEU A 100 2.82 -4.74 15.43
CA LEU A 100 4.14 -4.11 15.38
C LEU A 100 4.35 -3.36 14.06
N SER A 101 4.01 -3.99 12.93
CA SER A 101 4.07 -3.35 11.62
C SER A 101 3.19 -2.10 11.57
N SER A 102 1.95 -2.17 12.08
CA SER A 102 1.06 -1.02 12.16
C SER A 102 1.64 0.09 13.02
N PHE A 103 2.30 -0.22 14.13
CA PHE A 103 2.96 0.78 14.97
C PHE A 103 4.09 1.49 14.22
N VAL A 104 5.00 0.71 13.60
CA VAL A 104 6.13 1.25 12.83
C VAL A 104 5.65 2.10 11.65
N PHE A 105 4.70 1.59 10.86
CA PHE A 105 4.20 2.32 9.69
C PHE A 105 3.31 3.50 10.05
N ALA A 106 2.62 3.48 11.21
CA ALA A 106 1.93 4.66 11.72
C ALA A 106 2.92 5.77 12.09
N TYR A 107 3.99 5.41 12.82
CA TYR A 107 5.06 6.34 13.15
C TYR A 107 5.66 6.96 11.87
N GLU A 108 6.05 6.12 10.90
CA GLU A 108 6.62 6.59 9.64
C GLU A 108 5.65 7.42 8.81
N ALA A 109 4.38 7.01 8.70
CA ALA A 109 3.38 7.78 7.96
C ALA A 109 3.18 9.16 8.60
N LEU A 110 2.99 9.22 9.92
CA LEU A 110 2.82 10.48 10.66
C LEU A 110 4.05 11.38 10.53
N HIS A 111 5.25 10.82 10.72
CA HIS A 111 6.50 11.55 10.56
C HIS A 111 6.63 12.13 9.15
N ASN A 112 6.37 11.34 8.11
CA ASN A 112 6.42 11.81 6.74
C ASN A 112 5.36 12.87 6.42
N PHE A 113 4.13 12.73 6.95
CA PHE A 113 3.10 13.77 6.81
C PHE A 113 3.48 15.07 7.52
N LEU A 114 4.08 15.01 8.71
CA LEU A 114 4.55 16.19 9.44
C LEU A 114 5.68 16.91 8.68
N LEU A 115 6.63 16.15 8.13
CA LEU A 115 7.68 16.70 7.26
C LEU A 115 7.08 17.35 6.01
N TRP A 116 6.12 16.68 5.37
CA TRP A 116 5.42 17.19 4.19
C TRP A 116 4.71 18.53 4.46
N MET A 117 4.01 18.65 5.59
CA MET A 117 3.35 19.91 6.00
C MET A 117 4.36 21.03 6.31
N SER A 118 5.46 20.68 6.98
CA SER A 118 6.53 21.63 7.30
C SER A 118 7.17 22.19 6.03
N PHE A 119 7.45 21.30 5.08
CA PHE A 119 8.04 21.66 3.80
C PHE A 119 7.10 22.38 2.84
N TYR A 120 5.80 22.05 2.84
CA TYR A 120 4.79 22.78 2.07
C TYR A 120 4.84 24.28 2.38
N THR A 121 5.02 24.61 3.67
CA THR A 121 5.14 25.99 4.16
C THR A 121 6.42 26.67 3.67
N ILE A 122 7.54 25.94 3.62
CA ILE A 122 8.86 26.47 3.18
C ILE A 122 8.90 26.68 1.66
N TYR A 123 8.32 25.77 0.87
CA TYR A 123 8.43 25.76 -0.59
C TYR A 123 7.17 26.31 -1.31
N GLN A 124 6.37 27.12 -0.62
CA GLN A 124 5.18 27.78 -1.19
C GLN A 124 4.22 26.82 -1.92
N GLY A 125 4.14 25.58 -1.45
CA GLY A 125 3.19 24.59 -1.94
C GLY A 125 3.58 23.77 -3.18
N ASN A 126 4.79 23.93 -3.75
CA ASN A 126 5.25 23.02 -4.81
C ASN A 126 5.89 21.74 -4.23
N LEU A 127 5.05 20.73 -4.04
CA LEU A 127 5.39 19.48 -3.36
C LEU A 127 6.23 18.51 -4.21
N ASP A 128 6.26 18.69 -5.54
CA ASP A 128 7.00 17.81 -6.43
C ASP A 128 8.52 18.11 -6.44
N LEU A 129 8.92 19.26 -5.89
CA LEU A 129 10.32 19.66 -5.66
C LEU A 129 10.90 19.11 -4.34
N LEU A 130 10.11 18.34 -3.57
CA LEU A 130 10.54 17.83 -2.26
C LEU A 130 11.31 16.51 -2.39
N HIS A 131 12.61 16.65 -2.58
CA HIS A 131 13.59 15.58 -2.44
C HIS A 131 14.56 16.02 -1.33
N HIS A 132 14.51 15.36 -0.17
CA HIS A 132 15.45 15.64 0.91
C HIS A 132 16.28 14.39 1.22
N GLN A 133 17.59 14.59 1.33
CA GLN A 133 18.51 13.57 1.79
C GLN A 133 18.56 13.65 3.32
N ILE A 134 17.50 13.13 3.98
CA ILE A 134 17.43 13.08 5.46
C ILE A 134 18.63 12.32 6.04
N ASN A 135 19.17 11.36 5.28
CA ASN A 135 20.33 10.59 5.67
C ASN A 135 21.48 10.81 4.66
N PRO A 136 22.56 11.50 5.04
CA PRO A 136 23.72 11.71 4.16
C PRO A 136 24.43 10.39 3.77
N ALA A 137 24.16 9.29 4.48
CA ALA A 137 24.67 7.96 4.13
C ALA A 137 23.86 7.27 3.00
N MET A 138 22.68 7.77 2.63
CA MET A 138 21.93 7.19 1.51
C MET A 138 22.47 7.69 0.17
N PRO A 139 22.77 6.79 -0.80
CA PRO A 139 23.34 7.16 -2.10
C PRO A 139 22.36 7.99 -2.96
N LYS A 140 21.06 7.92 -2.69
CA LYS A 140 20.04 8.78 -3.28
C LYS A 140 19.02 9.22 -2.21
N PRO A 141 18.51 10.47 -2.28
CA PRO A 141 17.37 10.87 -1.46
C PRO A 141 16.13 10.05 -1.81
N VAL A 142 15.14 10.03 -0.91
CA VAL A 142 13.86 9.35 -1.13
C VAL A 142 12.80 10.40 -1.43
N ASN A 143 11.95 10.14 -2.43
CA ASN A 143 10.84 11.05 -2.74
C ASN A 143 9.76 10.95 -1.64
N PHE A 144 9.43 12.07 -1.00
CA PHE A 144 8.47 12.09 0.12
C PHE A 144 7.06 11.65 -0.29
N ASN A 145 6.59 12.09 -1.46
CA ASN A 145 5.28 11.76 -1.97
C ASN A 145 5.16 10.24 -2.20
N PHE A 146 6.22 9.63 -2.72
CA PHE A 146 6.32 8.19 -2.88
C PHE A 146 6.29 7.46 -1.53
N ILE A 147 7.23 7.75 -0.63
CA ILE A 147 7.42 6.98 0.59
C ILE A 147 6.24 7.12 1.56
N SER A 148 5.65 8.32 1.67
CA SER A 148 4.45 8.56 2.50
C SER A 148 3.28 7.69 2.08
N LYS A 149 3.08 7.55 0.76
CA LYS A 149 2.01 6.73 0.19
C LYS A 149 2.26 5.24 0.41
N ILE A 150 3.50 4.78 0.21
CA ILE A 150 3.88 3.39 0.48
C ILE A 150 3.70 3.03 1.97
N PHE A 151 4.16 3.88 2.90
CA PHE A 151 3.95 3.64 4.32
C PHE A 151 2.48 3.69 4.72
N SER A 152 1.69 4.59 4.13
CA SER A 152 0.24 4.62 4.33
C SER A 152 -0.44 3.33 3.86
N MET A 153 0.00 2.76 2.72
CA MET A 153 -0.49 1.47 2.23
C MET A 153 -0.15 0.35 3.21
N PHE A 154 1.10 0.29 3.69
CA PHE A 154 1.50 -0.75 4.64
C PHE A 154 0.78 -0.62 5.98
N LEU A 155 0.56 0.61 6.46
CA LEU A 155 -0.27 0.87 7.64
C LEU A 155 -1.69 0.36 7.43
N ALA A 156 -2.35 0.76 6.34
CA ALA A 156 -3.72 0.34 6.03
C ALA A 156 -3.82 -1.18 5.89
N GLY A 157 -2.88 -1.81 5.18
CA GLY A 157 -2.82 -3.27 5.03
C GLY A 157 -2.58 -3.99 6.36
N SER A 158 -1.73 -3.45 7.23
CA SER A 158 -1.48 -4.01 8.57
C SER A 158 -2.72 -3.93 9.45
N LEU A 159 -3.41 -2.77 9.46
CA LEU A 159 -4.65 -2.56 10.20
C LEU A 159 -5.77 -3.47 9.71
N TYR A 160 -5.92 -3.63 8.39
CA TYR A 160 -6.87 -4.56 7.82
C TYR A 160 -6.54 -6.01 8.20
N GLY A 161 -5.26 -6.38 8.16
CA GLY A 161 -4.79 -7.68 8.62
C GLY A 161 -5.11 -7.93 10.10
N LEU A 162 -4.91 -6.93 10.98
CA LEU A 162 -5.29 -7.01 12.39
C LEU A 162 -6.78 -7.28 12.55
N TYR A 163 -7.63 -6.51 11.85
CA TYR A 163 -9.07 -6.71 11.84
C TYR A 163 -9.43 -8.15 11.42
N PHE A 164 -8.83 -8.64 10.34
CA PHE A 164 -9.06 -9.99 9.81
C PHE A 164 -8.66 -11.08 10.83
N PHE A 165 -7.45 -11.03 11.37
CA PHE A 165 -6.97 -12.03 12.34
C PHE A 165 -7.70 -11.95 13.69
N HIS A 166 -8.11 -10.76 14.12
CA HIS A 166 -8.97 -10.58 15.31
C HIS A 166 -10.30 -11.30 15.16
N LYS A 167 -10.94 -11.17 13.99
CA LYS A 167 -12.18 -11.89 13.67
C LYS A 167 -11.94 -13.41 13.72
N LEU A 168 -10.88 -13.90 13.10
CA LEU A 168 -10.55 -15.33 13.10
C LEU A 168 -10.20 -15.90 14.49
N LEU A 169 -9.60 -15.10 15.38
CA LEU A 169 -9.28 -15.53 16.74
C LEU A 169 -10.49 -15.59 17.67
N LYS A 170 -11.58 -14.88 17.33
CA LYS A 170 -12.85 -14.89 18.06
C LYS A 170 -13.80 -16.00 17.61
N GLU A 171 -13.64 -16.52 16.39
CA GLU A 171 -14.45 -17.63 15.91
C GLU A 171 -14.16 -18.89 16.76
N PRO A 172 -15.19 -19.62 17.23
CA PRO A 172 -15.00 -20.86 17.97
C PRO A 172 -14.26 -21.88 17.10
N GLU A 173 -13.35 -22.64 17.70
CA GLU A 173 -12.67 -23.74 17.02
C GLU A 173 -13.74 -24.75 16.57
N GLN A 174 -13.86 -24.96 15.25
CA GLN A 174 -14.64 -26.07 14.72
C GLN A 174 -13.86 -27.35 15.05
N ILE A 175 -14.29 -28.03 16.12
CA ILE A 175 -13.80 -29.34 16.55
C ILE A 175 -14.25 -30.39 15.54
#